data_AF-A0A0Q8AK34-F1
#
_entry.id   AF-A0A0Q8AK34-F1
#
_cell.length_a   1.000
_cell.length_b   1.000
_cell.length_c   1.000
_cell.angle_alpha   90.00
_cell.angle_beta   90.00
_cell.angle_gamma   90.00
#
_symmetry.space_group_name_H-M   'P 1'
#
loop_
_entity.id
_entity.type
_entity.pdbx_description
1 polymer ?
#
loop_
_entity_poly.entity_id
_entity_poly.type
_entity_poly.pdbx_seq_one_letter_code
_entity_poly.pdbx_strand_id
1 'polypeptide(L)'
;MAAEPGWYDDGTGKQRWWDGARWTAHYIDLREPDVELHVDAPAAGPPAAAGWYDDGRGRQRWWDGSRWTDAARFSGEEQAFAGIVVDGRWIHFGASSHPVAGAAASHAAGAELLKRGRLAAPATARVLHGTAGPITPRLLKRAVDPNTAYLVVEVAGEVWLATVPQGQDAAARQFVTWINTVSEHYRYRP
;
A
#
# COMPACT_ATOMS: atom_id res chain seq x y z
N MET A 1 -31.14 -0.48 10.11
CA MET A 1 -30.13 0.58 10.31
C MET A 1 -29.86 1.17 8.93
N ALA A 2 -30.00 2.48 8.75
CA ALA A 2 -29.73 3.12 7.47
C ALA A 2 -28.21 3.25 7.28
N ALA A 3 -27.73 3.11 6.03
CA ALA A 3 -26.32 3.32 5.71
C ALA A 3 -25.94 4.79 5.99
N GLU A 4 -24.78 4.99 6.61
CA GLU A 4 -24.25 6.33 6.88
C GLU A 4 -23.84 7.03 5.56
N PRO A 5 -23.88 8.36 5.47
CA PRO A 5 -23.42 9.05 4.27
C PRO A 5 -21.96 8.69 3.93
N GLY A 6 -21.69 8.30 2.69
CA GLY A 6 -20.39 7.76 2.32
C GLY A 6 -20.29 7.31 0.87
N TRP A 7 -19.06 7.01 0.43
CA TRP A 7 -18.80 6.37 -0.86
C TRP A 7 -18.97 4.87 -0.73
N TYR A 8 -19.76 4.28 -1.62
CA TYR A 8 -19.97 2.85 -1.66
C TYR A 8 -19.80 2.35 -3.09
N ASP A 9 -19.35 1.11 -3.23
CA ASP A 9 -19.26 0.45 -4.53
C ASP A 9 -20.65 0.31 -5.16
N ASP A 10 -20.79 0.73 -6.42
CA ASP A 10 -22.03 0.60 -7.18
C ASP A 10 -22.13 -0.74 -7.95
N GLY A 11 -21.13 -1.62 -7.80
CA GLY A 11 -21.06 -2.93 -8.45
C GLY A 11 -20.59 -2.88 -9.90
N THR A 12 -20.34 -1.69 -10.44
CA THR A 12 -19.83 -1.47 -11.80
C THR A 12 -18.36 -1.04 -11.80
N GLY A 13 -17.67 -1.20 -10.66
CA GLY A 13 -16.29 -0.74 -10.48
C GLY A 13 -16.15 0.77 -10.30
N LYS A 14 -17.27 1.45 -10.07
CA LYS A 14 -17.33 2.86 -9.69
C LYS A 14 -17.77 2.95 -8.23
N GLN A 15 -17.27 3.92 -7.49
CA GLN A 15 -17.88 4.26 -6.20
C GLN A 15 -18.91 5.34 -6.41
N ARG A 16 -20.09 5.21 -5.78
CA ARG A 16 -21.18 6.16 -5.84
C ARG A 16 -21.45 6.71 -4.45
N TRP A 17 -21.73 8.00 -4.36
CA TRP A 17 -21.97 8.64 -3.07
C TRP A 17 -23.40 8.39 -2.60
N TRP A 18 -23.55 7.92 -1.37
CA TRP A 18 -24.80 7.84 -0.63
C TRP A 18 -24.87 9.03 0.33
N ASP A 19 -25.96 9.79 0.31
CA ASP A 19 -26.13 11.00 1.14
C ASP A 19 -26.79 10.74 2.50
N GLY A 20 -27.05 9.48 2.85
CA GLY A 20 -27.82 9.10 4.04
C GLY A 20 -29.29 8.80 3.74
N ALA A 21 -29.80 9.18 2.56
CA ALA A 21 -31.18 8.95 2.14
C ALA A 21 -31.32 8.37 0.72
N ARG A 22 -30.41 8.69 -0.21
CA ARG A 22 -30.38 8.20 -1.59
C ARG A 22 -28.98 8.19 -2.19
N TRP A 23 -28.81 7.43 -3.26
CA TRP A 23 -27.63 7.48 -4.13
C TRP A 23 -27.64 8.77 -4.95
N THR A 24 -26.55 9.54 -4.93
CA THR A 24 -26.43 10.76 -5.72
C THR A 24 -25.88 10.47 -7.12
N ALA A 25 -25.76 11.47 -7.98
CA ALA A 25 -25.13 11.31 -9.30
C ALA A 25 -23.60 11.32 -9.23
N HIS A 26 -22.99 11.63 -8.07
CA HIS A 26 -21.55 11.62 -7.93
C HIS A 26 -21.03 10.19 -7.97
N TYR A 27 -20.10 9.93 -8.90
CA TYR A 27 -19.38 8.68 -8.96
C TYR A 27 -17.89 8.89 -9.21
N ILE A 28 -17.09 7.96 -8.70
CA ILE A 28 -15.64 7.86 -8.93
C ILE A 28 -15.43 6.63 -9.82
N ASP A 29 -14.79 6.80 -10.97
CA ASP A 29 -14.35 5.66 -11.77
C ASP A 29 -12.97 5.19 -11.31
N LEU A 30 -12.90 4.00 -10.71
CA LEU A 30 -11.64 3.44 -10.20
C LEU A 30 -10.86 2.68 -11.29
N ARG A 31 -11.39 2.59 -12.51
CA ARG A 31 -10.77 1.84 -13.62
C ARG A 31 -9.86 2.70 -14.47
N GLU A 32 -9.96 4.02 -14.36
CA GLU A 32 -9.12 4.95 -15.10
C GLU A 32 -7.81 5.22 -14.33
N PRO A 33 -6.66 5.28 -15.04
CA PRO A 33 -5.36 5.56 -14.41
C PRO A 33 -5.29 6.97 -13.80
N ASP A 34 -6.11 7.90 -14.29
CA ASP A 34 -6.49 9.15 -13.63
C ASP A 34 -7.87 8.96 -12.99
N VAL A 35 -7.92 8.90 -11.66
CA VAL A 35 -9.19 8.79 -10.93
C VAL A 35 -9.87 10.16 -10.95
N GLU A 36 -10.82 10.34 -11.87
CA GLU A 36 -11.53 11.59 -12.09
C GLU A 36 -12.93 11.58 -11.47
N LEU A 37 -13.21 12.53 -10.58
CA LEU A 37 -14.53 12.71 -9.97
C LEU A 37 -15.47 13.37 -10.99
N HIS A 38 -16.45 12.62 -11.47
CA HIS A 38 -17.43 13.11 -12.43
C HIS A 38 -18.61 13.78 -11.72
N VAL A 39 -18.83 15.06 -12.01
CA VAL A 39 -19.86 15.91 -11.37
C VAL A 39 -20.74 16.56 -12.44
N ASP A 40 -21.70 15.82 -12.99
CA ASP A 40 -22.65 16.40 -13.94
C ASP A 40 -23.80 17.14 -13.20
N ALA A 41 -23.65 18.47 -13.05
CA ALA A 41 -24.67 19.48 -12.67
C ALA A 41 -25.47 19.28 -11.35
N PRO A 42 -25.92 20.36 -10.68
CA PRO A 42 -25.86 20.42 -9.22
C PRO A 42 -27.03 19.70 -8.52
N ALA A 43 -26.69 18.84 -7.57
CA ALA A 43 -27.57 18.54 -6.44
C ALA A 43 -27.15 19.44 -5.26
N ALA A 44 -28.09 20.24 -4.77
CA ALA A 44 -27.94 21.07 -3.59
C ALA A 44 -27.83 20.20 -2.32
N GLY A 45 -26.61 19.75 -2.02
CA GLY A 45 -26.16 19.32 -0.71
C GLY A 45 -24.92 20.12 -0.35
N PRO A 46 -24.58 20.26 0.95
CA PRO A 46 -23.32 20.93 1.30
C PRO A 46 -22.17 20.17 0.63
N PRO A 47 -21.22 20.88 -0.03
CA PRO A 47 -20.05 20.23 -0.60
C PRO A 47 -19.32 19.45 0.48
N ALA A 48 -18.68 18.34 0.11
CA ALA A 48 -17.82 17.59 1.03
C ALA A 48 -16.86 18.58 1.70
N ALA A 49 -16.88 18.61 3.03
CA ALA A 49 -16.07 19.55 3.80
C ALA A 49 -14.58 19.29 3.53
N ALA A 50 -13.75 20.32 3.57
CA ALA A 50 -12.31 20.13 3.48
C ALA A 50 -11.84 19.16 4.58
N GLY A 51 -11.06 18.14 4.23
CA GLY A 51 -10.77 17.05 5.12
C GLY A 51 -9.92 15.94 4.53
N TRP A 52 -9.49 15.02 5.38
CA TRP A 52 -8.77 13.82 4.98
C TRP A 52 -9.75 12.68 4.74
N TYR A 53 -9.63 12.03 3.58
CA TYR A 53 -10.54 10.98 3.15
C TYR A 53 -9.74 9.82 2.55
N ASP A 54 -10.23 8.60 2.72
CA ASP A 54 -9.62 7.39 2.17
C ASP A 54 -9.51 7.47 0.63
N ASP A 55 -8.33 7.18 0.08
CA ASP A 55 -8.04 7.14 -1.35
C ASP A 55 -8.30 5.75 -1.97
N GLY A 56 -8.79 4.79 -1.19
CA GLY A 56 -9.04 3.40 -1.58
C GLY A 56 -7.78 2.55 -1.68
N ARG A 57 -6.61 3.10 -1.33
CA ARG A 57 -5.29 2.44 -1.42
C ARG A 57 -4.58 2.37 -0.07
N GLY A 58 -5.34 2.52 1.03
CA GLY A 58 -4.80 2.53 2.39
C GLY A 58 -4.11 3.86 2.75
N ARG A 59 -4.44 4.95 2.05
CA ARG A 59 -3.98 6.29 2.39
C ARG A 59 -5.17 7.22 2.47
N GLN A 60 -5.00 8.31 3.20
CA GLN A 60 -5.90 9.44 3.17
C GLN A 60 -5.33 10.52 2.26
N ARG A 61 -6.14 11.06 1.36
CA ARG A 61 -5.82 12.24 0.56
C ARG A 61 -6.57 13.45 1.11
N TRP A 62 -5.99 14.64 0.99
CA TRP A 62 -6.66 15.87 1.42
C TRP A 62 -7.58 16.38 0.32
N TRP A 63 -8.85 16.56 0.68
CA TRP A 63 -9.85 17.29 -0.07
C TRP A 63 -9.89 18.73 0.46
N ASP A 64 -9.77 19.73 -0.41
CA ASP A 64 -9.77 21.16 -0.01
C ASP A 64 -11.17 21.80 0.02
N GLY A 65 -12.22 21.01 -0.24
CA GLY A 65 -13.59 21.50 -0.40
C GLY A 65 -14.01 21.67 -1.86
N SER A 66 -13.08 21.59 -2.82
CA SER A 66 -13.36 21.70 -4.26
C SER A 66 -12.59 20.71 -5.12
N ARG A 67 -11.40 20.29 -4.69
CA ARG A 67 -10.55 19.29 -5.38
C ARG A 67 -9.68 18.51 -4.40
N TRP A 68 -9.15 17.40 -4.88
CA TRP A 68 -8.08 16.67 -4.20
C TRP A 68 -6.75 17.39 -4.39
N THR A 69 -5.97 17.53 -3.32
CA THR A 69 -4.62 18.07 -3.39
C THR A 69 -3.58 16.95 -3.43
N ASP A 70 -2.31 17.27 -3.66
CA ASP A 70 -1.22 16.28 -3.60
C ASP A 70 -0.87 15.85 -2.16
N ALA A 71 -1.51 16.46 -1.16
CA ALA A 71 -1.30 16.07 0.22
C ALA A 71 -1.96 14.70 0.47
N ALA A 72 -1.13 13.71 0.81
CA ALA A 72 -1.52 12.37 1.22
C ALA A 72 -0.89 12.03 2.57
N ARG A 73 -1.60 11.27 3.40
CA ARG A 73 -1.12 10.72 4.68
C ARG A 73 -1.65 9.29 4.86
N PHE A 74 -1.11 8.53 5.80
CA PHE A 74 -1.63 7.19 6.11
C PHE A 74 -2.70 7.29 7.22
N SER A 75 -3.63 6.34 7.28
CA SER A 75 -4.89 6.33 8.03
C SER A 75 -4.86 5.82 9.49
N GLY A 76 -3.77 5.23 9.98
CA GLY A 76 -3.70 4.54 11.29
C GLY A 76 -2.36 4.59 12.03
N GLU A 77 -2.10 3.63 12.94
CA GLU A 77 -0.83 3.49 13.69
C GLU A 77 0.30 3.15 12.71
N GLU A 78 0.92 4.21 12.17
CA GLU A 78 2.00 4.14 11.21
C GLU A 78 3.24 3.52 11.85
N GLN A 79 3.62 2.34 11.36
CA GLN A 79 4.92 1.76 11.67
C GLN A 79 5.71 1.62 10.37
N ALA A 80 6.83 2.34 10.32
CA ALA A 80 7.67 2.45 9.14
C ALA A 80 9.09 1.99 9.45
N PHE A 81 9.67 1.21 8.53
CA PHE A 81 11.06 0.80 8.61
C PHE A 81 11.62 0.53 7.22
N ALA A 82 12.82 1.06 6.93
CA ALA A 82 13.51 0.86 5.66
C ALA A 82 12.68 1.22 4.39
N GLY A 83 11.75 2.16 4.52
CA GLY A 83 10.85 2.57 3.43
C GLY A 83 9.64 1.66 3.22
N ILE A 84 9.48 0.61 4.03
CA ILE A 84 8.24 -0.16 4.15
C ILE A 84 7.40 0.50 5.22
N VAL A 85 6.14 0.78 4.86
CA VAL A 85 5.15 1.37 5.76
C VAL A 85 4.01 0.38 5.87
N VAL A 86 3.54 0.12 7.07
CA VAL A 86 2.29 -0.62 7.29
C VAL A 86 1.35 0.29 8.03
N ASP A 87 0.13 0.35 7.52
CA ASP A 87 -0.94 1.15 8.07
C ASP A 87 -2.22 0.30 8.11
N GLY A 88 -2.56 -0.16 9.32
CA GLY A 88 -3.72 -1.00 9.54
C GLY A 88 -3.68 -2.24 8.64
N ARG A 89 -4.59 -2.29 7.65
CA ARG A 89 -4.78 -3.42 6.73
C ARG A 89 -3.86 -3.40 5.51
N TRP A 90 -3.01 -2.39 5.37
CA TRP A 90 -2.22 -2.18 4.17
C TRP A 90 -0.72 -2.16 4.47
N ILE A 91 0.07 -2.60 3.49
CA ILE A 91 1.52 -2.54 3.49
C ILE A 91 1.97 -1.86 2.20
N HIS A 92 2.96 -0.98 2.29
CA HIS A 92 3.41 -0.10 1.23
C HIS A 92 4.93 -0.18 1.07
N PHE A 93 5.40 -0.06 -0.17
CA PHE A 93 6.80 0.10 -0.48
C PHE A 93 6.98 0.88 -1.78
N GLY A 94 7.54 2.09 -1.66
CA GLY A 94 7.57 3.04 -2.77
C GLY A 94 6.16 3.35 -3.28
N ALA A 95 5.89 3.06 -4.55
CA ALA A 95 4.57 3.24 -5.17
C ALA A 95 3.65 2.02 -5.02
N SER A 96 4.16 0.86 -4.60
CA SER A 96 3.37 -0.36 -4.44
C SER A 96 2.60 -0.33 -3.13
N SER A 97 1.36 -0.81 -3.14
CA SER A 97 0.48 -0.87 -1.97
C SER A 97 -0.40 -2.10 -2.08
N HIS A 98 -0.38 -2.96 -1.06
CA HIS A 98 -1.12 -4.21 -1.02
C HIS A 98 -1.78 -4.43 0.33
N PRO A 99 -2.86 -5.23 0.42
CA PRO A 99 -3.34 -5.71 1.70
C PRO A 99 -2.23 -6.44 2.45
N VAL A 100 -2.04 -6.12 3.72
CA VAL A 100 -1.06 -6.78 4.59
C VAL A 100 -1.46 -8.23 4.88
N ALA A 101 -2.73 -8.57 4.73
CA ALA A 101 -3.25 -9.92 4.93
C ALA A 101 -2.57 -10.90 3.96
N GLY A 102 -1.83 -11.87 4.51
CA GLY A 102 -1.07 -12.85 3.73
C GLY A 102 0.33 -12.40 3.33
N ALA A 103 0.77 -11.20 3.75
CA ALA A 103 2.17 -10.82 3.65
C ALA A 103 3.06 -11.69 4.55
N ALA A 104 4.28 -11.97 4.10
CA ALA A 104 5.31 -12.64 4.88
C ALA A 104 6.60 -11.83 4.84
N ALA A 105 7.12 -11.46 6.00
CA ALA A 105 8.37 -10.73 6.14
C ALA A 105 9.49 -11.61 6.69
N SER A 106 10.72 -11.36 6.24
CA SER A 106 11.93 -11.99 6.76
C SER A 106 13.12 -11.03 6.75
N HIS A 107 14.10 -11.30 7.61
CA HIS A 107 15.37 -10.58 7.68
C HIS A 107 16.50 -11.49 7.17
N ALA A 108 17.28 -11.04 6.19
CA ALA A 108 18.33 -11.83 5.58
C ALA A 108 19.56 -10.99 5.21
N ALA A 109 20.75 -11.60 5.29
CA ALA A 109 21.97 -10.99 4.79
C ALA A 109 22.04 -11.06 3.25
N GLY A 110 22.59 -10.04 2.60
CA GLY A 110 22.73 -10.01 1.14
C GLY A 110 23.53 -11.20 0.59
N ALA A 111 24.58 -11.62 1.29
CA ALA A 111 25.35 -12.81 0.92
C ALA A 111 24.50 -14.08 0.90
N GLU A 112 23.56 -14.22 1.85
CA GLU A 112 22.64 -15.36 1.90
C GLU A 112 21.65 -15.32 0.73
N LEU A 113 21.08 -14.14 0.46
CA LEU A 113 20.11 -13.94 -0.63
C LEU A 113 20.72 -14.27 -2.00
N LEU A 114 21.96 -13.85 -2.23
CA LEU A 114 22.71 -14.16 -3.46
C LEU A 114 23.07 -15.66 -3.54
N LYS A 115 23.57 -16.26 -2.45
CA LYS A 115 24.01 -17.66 -2.42
C LYS A 115 22.85 -18.64 -2.63
N ARG A 116 21.69 -18.38 -2.04
CA ARG A 116 20.51 -19.25 -2.13
C ARG A 116 19.72 -19.06 -3.43
N GLY A 117 20.03 -18.04 -4.23
CA GLY A 117 19.31 -17.74 -5.47
C GLY A 117 17.85 -17.34 -5.28
N ARG A 118 17.42 -17.01 -4.04
CA ARG A 118 16.01 -16.72 -3.70
C ARG A 118 15.40 -15.58 -4.52
N LEU A 119 16.24 -14.65 -4.97
CA LEU A 119 15.81 -13.47 -5.71
C LEU A 119 15.82 -13.67 -7.23
N ALA A 120 16.42 -14.76 -7.75
CA ALA A 120 16.58 -14.95 -9.19
C ALA A 120 15.23 -15.21 -9.91
N ALA A 121 14.37 -16.04 -9.33
CA ALA A 121 13.05 -16.31 -9.88
C ALA A 121 12.14 -15.07 -9.83
N PRO A 122 11.97 -14.37 -8.69
CA PRO A 122 11.24 -13.10 -8.63
C PRO A 122 11.76 -12.02 -9.60
N ALA A 123 13.09 -11.89 -9.72
CA ALA A 123 13.68 -10.95 -10.68
C ALA A 123 13.34 -11.30 -12.13
N THR A 124 13.35 -12.59 -12.47
CA THR A 124 13.01 -13.08 -13.82
C THR A 124 11.53 -12.87 -14.13
N ALA A 125 10.66 -13.12 -13.15
CA ALA A 125 9.23 -12.86 -13.23
C ALA A 125 8.87 -11.36 -13.17
N ARG A 126 9.86 -10.48 -12.90
CA ARG A 126 9.71 -9.02 -12.76
C ARG A 126 8.76 -8.60 -11.63
N VAL A 127 8.74 -9.39 -10.56
CA VAL A 127 7.98 -9.12 -9.34
C VAL A 127 8.90 -8.81 -8.14
N LEU A 128 10.19 -8.61 -8.39
CA LEU A 128 11.15 -8.17 -7.38
C LEU A 128 11.28 -6.65 -7.43
N HIS A 129 11.03 -5.98 -6.32
CA HIS A 129 11.07 -4.53 -6.19
C HIS A 129 12.08 -4.13 -5.11
N GLY A 130 12.94 -3.16 -5.44
CA GLY A 130 13.76 -2.46 -4.46
C GLY A 130 13.25 -1.04 -4.23
N THR A 131 13.93 -0.28 -3.38
CA THR A 131 13.58 1.13 -3.09
C THR A 131 13.60 2.02 -4.34
N ALA A 132 14.44 1.69 -5.33
CA ALA A 132 14.52 2.40 -6.60
C ALA A 132 13.59 1.84 -7.70
N GLY A 133 12.70 0.90 -7.36
CA GLY A 133 11.78 0.25 -8.29
C GLY A 133 12.18 -1.18 -8.67
N PRO A 134 11.67 -1.71 -9.81
CA PRO A 134 11.85 -3.12 -10.17
C PRO A 134 13.31 -3.53 -10.36
N ILE A 135 13.68 -4.67 -9.78
CA ILE A 135 15.01 -5.29 -9.91
C ILE A 135 14.92 -6.44 -10.92
N THR A 136 15.47 -6.21 -12.10
CA THR A 136 15.57 -7.24 -13.15
C THR A 136 16.77 -8.17 -12.92
N PRO A 137 16.87 -9.33 -13.59
CA PRO A 137 18.00 -10.25 -13.41
C PRO A 137 19.36 -9.60 -13.70
N ARG A 138 19.38 -8.65 -14.66
CA ARG A 138 20.58 -7.87 -15.01
C ARG A 138 21.01 -6.92 -13.89
N LEU A 139 20.05 -6.41 -13.11
CA LEU A 139 20.31 -5.47 -12.02
C LEU A 139 20.57 -6.17 -10.68
N LEU A 140 20.17 -7.43 -10.53
CA LEU A 140 20.16 -8.14 -9.24
C LEU A 140 21.51 -8.10 -8.51
N LYS A 141 22.60 -8.47 -9.19
CA LYS A 141 23.95 -8.46 -8.57
C LYS A 141 24.43 -7.07 -8.13
N ARG A 142 23.93 -6.02 -8.78
CA ARG A 142 24.25 -4.62 -8.43
C ARG A 142 23.34 -4.09 -7.33
N ALA A 143 22.11 -4.59 -7.27
CA ALA A 143 21.10 -4.14 -6.31
C ALA A 143 21.29 -4.75 -4.90
N VAL A 144 21.98 -5.88 -4.80
CA VAL A 144 22.20 -6.61 -3.54
C VAL A 144 23.67 -6.57 -3.15
N ASP A 145 23.98 -5.83 -2.09
CA ASP A 145 25.31 -5.83 -1.47
C ASP A 145 25.44 -7.01 -0.50
N PRO A 146 26.43 -7.90 -0.68
CA PRO A 146 26.60 -9.07 0.19
C PRO A 146 26.83 -8.74 1.67
N ASN A 147 27.35 -7.55 2.00
CA ASN A 147 27.68 -7.13 3.36
C ASN A 147 26.53 -6.36 4.05
N THR A 148 25.40 -6.21 3.36
CA THR A 148 24.25 -5.45 3.85
C THR A 148 23.12 -6.39 4.24
N ALA A 149 22.40 -6.04 5.30
CA ALA A 149 21.19 -6.73 5.72
C ALA A 149 19.98 -6.17 4.96
N TYR A 150 19.02 -7.05 4.68
CA TYR A 150 17.80 -6.72 3.96
C TYR A 150 16.57 -7.23 4.70
N LEU A 151 15.51 -6.43 4.62
CA LEU A 151 14.16 -6.84 4.97
C LEU A 151 13.46 -7.26 3.66
N VAL A 152 13.01 -8.50 3.62
CA VAL A 152 12.34 -9.11 2.47
C VAL A 152 10.88 -9.29 2.81
N VAL A 153 9.99 -8.71 2.01
CA VAL A 153 8.53 -8.88 2.17
C VAL A 153 7.96 -9.55 0.92
N GLU A 154 7.30 -10.68 1.11
CA GLU A 154 6.51 -11.36 0.08
C GLU A 154 5.04 -10.99 0.29
N VAL A 155 4.40 -10.35 -0.69
CA VAL A 155 3.01 -9.89 -0.57
C VAL A 155 2.37 -9.85 -1.95
N ALA A 156 1.14 -10.38 -2.08
CA ALA A 156 0.38 -10.40 -3.34
C ALA A 156 1.14 -10.93 -4.57
N GLY A 157 2.12 -11.84 -4.38
CA GLY A 157 2.97 -12.38 -5.45
C GLY A 157 4.18 -11.51 -5.81
N GLU A 158 4.34 -10.35 -5.17
CA GLU A 158 5.54 -9.51 -5.23
C GLU A 158 6.53 -9.85 -4.13
N VAL A 159 7.80 -9.56 -4.39
CA VAL A 159 8.89 -9.61 -3.42
C VAL A 159 9.50 -8.22 -3.32
N TRP A 160 9.45 -7.63 -2.14
CA TRP A 160 10.03 -6.33 -1.84
C TRP A 160 11.33 -6.51 -1.07
N LEU A 161 12.35 -5.76 -1.49
CA LEU A 161 13.68 -5.82 -0.95
C LEU A 161 14.09 -4.44 -0.43
N ALA A 162 14.01 -4.27 0.88
CA ALA A 162 14.35 -3.03 1.58
C ALA A 162 15.71 -3.16 2.29
N THR A 163 16.57 -2.16 2.12
CA THR A 163 17.89 -2.13 2.75
C THR A 163 17.77 -1.77 4.22
N VAL A 164 18.28 -2.62 5.11
CA VAL A 164 18.30 -2.34 6.56
C VAL A 164 19.40 -1.32 6.86
N PRO A 165 19.10 -0.22 7.57
CA PRO A 165 20.15 0.71 8.01
C PRO A 165 21.18 0.01 8.90
N GLN A 166 22.45 0.37 8.73
CA GLN A 166 23.55 -0.23 9.48
C GLN A 166 23.31 -0.12 11.00
N GLY A 167 23.49 -1.24 11.72
CA GLY A 167 23.31 -1.29 13.18
C GLY A 167 21.84 -1.45 13.63
N GLN A 168 20.89 -1.55 12.71
CA GLN A 168 19.46 -1.68 13.03
C GLN A 168 18.91 -3.11 12.84
N ASP A 169 19.76 -4.14 12.83
CA ASP A 169 19.34 -5.54 12.68
C ASP A 169 18.31 -5.99 13.73
N ALA A 170 18.40 -5.48 14.96
CA ALA A 170 17.45 -5.79 16.02
C ALA A 170 16.07 -5.20 15.73
N ALA A 171 16.02 -3.92 15.32
CA ALA A 171 14.79 -3.25 14.93
C ALA A 171 14.17 -3.89 13.68
N ALA A 172 14.98 -4.30 12.71
CA ALA A 172 14.52 -5.01 11.52
C ALA A 172 13.84 -6.34 11.88
N ARG A 173 14.44 -7.13 12.79
CA ARG A 173 13.82 -8.39 13.27
C ARG A 173 12.52 -8.14 14.03
N GLN A 174 12.44 -7.10 14.85
CA GLN A 174 11.21 -6.73 15.53
C GLN A 174 10.11 -6.33 14.53
N PHE A 175 10.46 -5.54 13.52
CA PHE A 175 9.54 -5.12 12.46
C PHE A 175 9.04 -6.31 11.63
N VAL A 176 9.92 -7.27 11.31
CA VAL A 176 9.53 -8.55 10.67
C VAL A 176 8.48 -9.29 11.49
N THR A 177 8.72 -9.49 12.79
CA THR A 177 7.77 -10.16 13.69
C THR A 177 6.44 -9.43 13.72
N TRP A 178 6.48 -8.10 13.75
CA TRP A 178 5.29 -7.28 13.77
C TRP A 178 4.49 -7.37 12.46
N ILE A 179 5.11 -7.25 11.28
CA ILE A 179 4.44 -7.43 9.98
C ILE A 179 3.72 -8.78 9.92
N ASN A 180 4.41 -9.86 10.32
CA ASN A 180 3.84 -11.20 10.29
C ASN A 180 2.65 -11.33 11.25
N THR A 181 2.73 -10.73 12.44
CA THR A 181 1.63 -10.69 13.41
C THR A 181 0.41 -9.94 12.84
N VAL A 182 0.64 -8.78 12.22
CA VAL A 182 -0.42 -7.97 11.59
C VAL A 182 -1.05 -8.70 10.40
N SER A 183 -0.22 -9.32 9.56
CA SER A 183 -0.66 -10.15 8.43
C SER A 183 -1.57 -11.29 8.88
N GLU A 184 -1.18 -12.02 9.93
CA GLU A 184 -2.00 -13.08 10.51
C GLU A 184 -3.31 -12.54 11.11
N HIS A 185 -3.26 -11.41 11.82
CA HIS A 185 -4.44 -10.78 12.40
C HIS A 185 -5.52 -10.50 11.34
N TYR A 186 -5.14 -9.87 10.23
CA TYR A 186 -6.07 -9.51 9.15
C TYR A 186 -6.38 -10.66 8.19
N ARG A 187 -5.59 -11.74 8.19
CA ARG A 187 -5.93 -12.97 7.45
C ARG A 187 -7.18 -13.66 8.02
N TYR A 188 -7.39 -13.56 9.33
CA TYR A 188 -8.49 -14.25 10.03
C TYR A 188 -9.62 -13.32 10.50
N ARG A 189 -9.51 -12.00 10.25
CA ARG A 189 -10.55 -11.02 10.58
C ARG A 189 -10.93 -10.22 9.32
N PRO A 190 -12.06 -10.56 8.67
CA PRO A 190 -12.55 -9.84 7.50
C PRO A 190 -12.90 -8.39 7.85
#